data_AF-A0A9X1XH58-F1
#
_entry.id   AF-A0A9X1XH58-F1
#
_cell.length_a   1.000
_cell.length_b   1.000
_cell.length_c   1.000
_cell.angle_alpha   90.00
_cell.angle_beta   90.00
_cell.angle_gamma   90.00
#
_symmetry.space_group_name_H-M   'P 1'
#
loop_
_entity.id
_entity.type
_entity.pdbx_description
1 polymer ?
#
loop_
_entity_poly.entity_id
_entity_poly.type
_entity_poly.pdbx_seq_one_letter_code
_entity_poly.pdbx_strand_id
1 'polypeptide(L)'
;MQKSIMLKLSVALLFPLLAFAIGYLLHDPLKSQINQHRGVWEGKSIISADAGDVISHATLVVNNHIRLSIDNQMGVSNYTFDAYLTLSDIDDEYARLELTDRQVTGLDAFQKETGIRMPTTANLVELYMWQLEENRVFLDVRLNNGKHASYVLTKSR
;
A
#
# COMPACT_ATOMS: atom_id res chain seq x y z
N MET A 1 -57.09 -16.54 10.81
CA MET A 1 -56.51 -15.30 10.22
C MET A 1 -55.33 -14.73 11.01
N GLN A 2 -55.45 -14.46 12.32
CA GLN A 2 -54.38 -13.83 13.13
C GLN A 2 -53.02 -14.54 13.08
N LYS A 3 -52.96 -15.87 13.12
CA LYS A 3 -51.69 -16.63 13.05
C LYS A 3 -50.92 -16.40 11.75
N SER A 4 -51.61 -16.24 10.63
CA SER A 4 -51.00 -15.95 9.32
C SER A 4 -50.45 -14.52 9.25
N ILE A 5 -51.12 -13.57 9.89
CA ILE A 5 -50.71 -12.16 9.96
C ILE A 5 -49.47 -12.03 10.85
N MET A 6 -49.46 -12.69 12.01
CA MET A 6 -48.29 -12.74 12.91
C MET A 6 -47.08 -13.37 12.20
N LEU A 7 -47.26 -14.48 11.49
CA LEU A 7 -46.16 -15.13 10.74
C LEU A 7 -45.59 -14.22 9.64
N LYS A 8 -46.46 -13.53 8.89
CA LYS A 8 -46.03 -12.57 7.84
C LYS A 8 -45.26 -11.39 8.44
N LEU A 9 -45.70 -10.87 9.59
CA LEU A 9 -45.00 -9.80 10.31
C LEU A 9 -43.64 -10.26 10.85
N SER A 10 -43.57 -11.47 11.43
CA SER A 10 -42.30 -12.04 11.91
C SER A 10 -41.29 -12.22 10.78
N VAL A 11 -41.74 -12.75 9.63
CA VAL A 11 -40.88 -12.91 8.45
C VAL A 11 -40.45 -11.55 7.89
N ALA A 12 -41.37 -10.58 7.81
CA ALA A 12 -41.06 -9.23 7.34
C ALA A 12 -40.06 -8.47 8.22
N LEU A 13 -39.98 -8.79 9.52
CA LEU A 13 -38.98 -8.24 10.44
C LEU A 13 -37.65 -9.00 10.44
N LEU A 14 -37.69 -10.31 10.18
CA LEU A 14 -36.48 -11.13 10.15
C LEU A 14 -35.58 -10.81 8.95
N PHE A 15 -36.17 -10.57 7.77
CA PHE A 15 -35.42 -10.31 6.54
C PHE A 15 -34.54 -9.05 6.61
N PRO A 16 -35.03 -7.88 7.08
CA PRO A 16 -34.20 -6.69 7.26
C PRO A 16 -33.09 -6.87 8.29
N LEU A 17 -33.37 -7.59 9.39
CA LEU A 17 -32.36 -7.90 10.41
C LEU A 17 -31.26 -8.81 9.88
N LEU A 18 -31.62 -9.83 9.09
CA LEU A 18 -30.64 -10.68 8.41
C LEU A 18 -29.82 -9.89 7.39
N ALA A 19 -30.47 -9.07 6.56
CA ALA A 19 -29.80 -8.24 5.57
C ALA A 19 -28.86 -7.22 6.23
N PHE A 20 -29.25 -6.63 7.36
CA PHE A 20 -28.41 -5.74 8.15
C PHE A 20 -27.23 -6.48 8.79
N ALA A 21 -27.45 -7.67 9.37
CA ALA A 21 -26.38 -8.47 9.96
C ALA A 21 -25.37 -8.95 8.90
N ILE A 22 -25.84 -9.40 7.74
CA ILE A 22 -24.99 -9.77 6.60
C ILE A 22 -24.26 -8.54 6.08
N GLY A 23 -24.96 -7.41 5.91
CA GLY A 23 -24.35 -6.14 5.49
C GLY A 23 -23.26 -5.68 6.45
N TYR A 24 -23.48 -5.79 7.76
CA TYR A 24 -22.51 -5.44 8.80
C TYR A 24 -21.29 -6.39 8.78
N LEU A 25 -21.51 -7.70 8.65
CA LEU A 25 -20.44 -8.69 8.53
C LEU A 25 -19.59 -8.49 7.26
N LEU A 26 -20.22 -8.04 6.17
CA LEU A 26 -19.55 -7.72 4.91
C LEU A 26 -18.95 -6.31 4.87
N HIS A 27 -19.21 -5.46 5.87
CA HIS A 27 -18.75 -4.06 5.85
C HIS A 27 -17.28 -3.88 6.25
N ASP A 28 -16.68 -4.86 6.96
CA ASP A 28 -15.32 -4.73 7.53
C ASP A 28 -14.20 -5.65 6.96
N PRO A 29 -14.30 -6.29 5.77
CA PRO A 29 -13.23 -7.15 5.27
C PRO A 29 -11.96 -6.36 4.96
N LEU A 30 -12.09 -5.12 4.48
CA LEU A 30 -10.96 -4.22 4.18
C LEU A 30 -10.10 -3.95 5.42
N LYS A 31 -10.73 -3.64 6.55
CA LYS A 31 -10.03 -3.35 7.81
C LYS A 31 -9.40 -4.60 8.42
N SER A 32 -10.11 -5.73 8.30
CA SER A 32 -9.62 -7.05 8.70
C SER A 32 -8.35 -7.46 7.93
N GLN A 33 -8.34 -7.25 6.61
CA GLN A 33 -7.21 -7.57 5.75
C GLN A 33 -6.00 -6.64 6.01
N ILE A 34 -6.20 -5.33 6.16
CA ILE A 34 -5.09 -4.42 6.56
C ILE A 34 -4.47 -4.83 7.90
N ASN A 35 -5.31 -5.25 8.86
CA ASN A 35 -4.82 -5.65 10.19
C ASN A 35 -3.87 -6.84 10.15
N GLN A 36 -4.00 -7.74 9.17
CA GLN A 36 -3.08 -8.87 8.98
C GLN A 36 -1.67 -8.41 8.60
N HIS A 37 -1.56 -7.27 7.91
CA HIS A 37 -0.27 -6.71 7.50
C HIS A 37 0.33 -5.72 8.51
N ARG A 38 -0.25 -5.59 9.72
CA ARG A 38 0.30 -4.70 10.76
C ARG A 38 1.74 -5.08 11.09
N GLY A 39 2.59 -4.06 11.16
CA GLY A 39 4.01 -4.20 11.47
C GLY A 39 4.88 -3.23 10.69
N VAL A 40 6.19 -3.45 10.81
CA VAL A 40 7.21 -2.74 10.04
C VAL A 40 7.82 -3.72 9.06
N TRP A 41 7.85 -3.32 7.79
CA TRP A 41 8.34 -4.11 6.68
C TRP A 41 9.49 -3.37 6.02
N GLU A 42 10.59 -4.07 5.75
CA GLU A 42 11.81 -3.49 5.21
C GLU A 42 12.31 -4.29 4.03
N GLY A 43 12.79 -3.60 3.00
CA GLY A 43 13.36 -4.24 1.83
C GLY A 43 14.40 -3.37 1.16
N LYS A 44 15.23 -3.99 0.32
CA LYS A 44 16.24 -3.32 -0.48
C LYS A 44 16.05 -3.69 -1.95
N SER A 45 16.26 -2.72 -2.82
CA SER A 45 16.27 -2.87 -4.27
C SER A 45 17.47 -2.13 -4.85
N ILE A 46 17.89 -2.53 -6.04
CA ILE A 46 18.96 -1.85 -6.79
C ILE A 46 18.31 -1.31 -8.06
N ILE A 47 18.38 0.00 -8.25
CA ILE A 47 17.88 0.68 -9.44
C ILE A 47 19.10 1.00 -10.31
N SER A 48 19.31 0.20 -11.34
CA SER A 48 20.39 0.44 -12.30
C SER A 48 20.05 1.63 -13.20
N ALA A 49 20.96 2.59 -13.26
CA ALA A 49 20.91 3.73 -14.17
C ALA A 49 22.22 3.81 -14.97
N ASP A 50 22.20 4.53 -16.09
CA ASP A 50 23.37 4.66 -16.97
C ASP A 50 24.63 5.21 -16.26
N ALA A 51 24.45 5.99 -15.19
CA ALA A 51 25.53 6.59 -14.40
C ALA A 51 25.95 5.74 -13.18
N GLY A 52 25.29 4.62 -12.92
CA GLY A 52 25.57 3.73 -11.79
C GLY A 52 24.32 3.17 -11.12
N ASP A 53 24.55 2.30 -10.14
CA ASP A 53 23.49 1.68 -9.34
C ASP A 53 23.08 2.58 -8.18
N VAL A 54 21.77 2.78 -8.05
CA VAL A 54 21.15 3.45 -6.89
C VAL A 54 20.64 2.37 -5.94
N ILE A 55 21.17 2.37 -4.72
CA ILE A 55 20.72 1.49 -3.65
C ILE A 55 19.47 2.11 -3.05
N SER A 56 18.34 1.39 -3.15
CA SER A 56 17.03 1.84 -2.67
C SER A 56 16.60 1.00 -1.47
N HIS A 57 16.38 1.61 -0.32
CA HIS A 57 15.86 0.96 0.88
C HIS A 57 14.42 1.43 1.11
N ALA A 58 13.48 0.49 1.15
CA ALA A 58 12.07 0.77 1.41
C ALA A 58 11.69 0.30 2.81
N THR A 59 11.01 1.16 3.56
CA THR A 59 10.39 0.87 4.85
C THR A 59 8.90 1.17 4.76
N LEU A 60 8.07 0.14 4.95
CA LEU A 60 6.62 0.25 5.01
C LEU A 60 6.15 0.01 6.45
N VAL A 61 5.42 0.96 7.01
CA VAL A 61 4.83 0.86 8.34
C VAL A 61 3.32 0.77 8.20
N VAL A 62 2.74 -0.32 8.68
CA VAL A 62 1.29 -0.56 8.68
C VAL A 62 0.80 -0.55 10.12
N ASN A 63 0.07 0.49 10.51
CA ASN A 63 -0.55 0.61 11.84
C ASN A 63 -2.00 1.12 11.76
N ASN A 64 -2.34 2.23 12.42
CA ASN A 64 -3.59 2.96 12.19
C ASN A 64 -3.57 3.73 10.87
N HIS A 65 -2.37 3.99 10.33
CA HIS A 65 -2.12 4.54 9.02
C HIS A 65 -1.07 3.67 8.31
N ILE A 66 -1.00 3.78 7.00
CA ILE A 66 0.03 3.12 6.21
C ILE A 66 1.02 4.20 5.76
N ARG A 67 2.32 4.01 6.02
CA ARG A 67 3.37 4.95 5.63
C ARG A 67 4.47 4.20 4.88
N LEU A 68 4.90 4.75 3.75
CA LEU A 68 6.03 4.27 2.97
C LEU A 68 7.14 5.31 3.02
N SER A 69 8.35 4.87 3.34
CA SER A 69 9.58 5.65 3.26
C SER A 69 10.56 4.91 2.34
N ILE A 70 11.18 5.62 1.41
CA ILE A 70 12.19 5.08 0.51
C ILE A 70 13.41 5.99 0.56
N ASP A 71 14.53 5.44 1.01
CA ASP A 71 15.84 6.08 0.97
C ASP A 71 16.61 5.57 -0.24
N ASN A 72 17.12 6.48 -1.07
CA ASN A 72 17.84 6.16 -2.29
C ASN A 72 19.23 6.78 -2.21
N GLN A 73 20.26 5.95 -2.35
CA GLN A 73 21.64 6.35 -2.19
C GLN A 73 22.49 5.94 -3.40
N MET A 74 23.38 6.83 -3.82
CA MET A 74 24.45 6.55 -4.77
C MET A 74 25.73 7.24 -4.30
N GLY A 75 26.72 6.45 -3.89
CA GLY A 75 27.93 6.99 -3.27
C GLY A 75 27.62 7.78 -2.00
N VAL A 76 27.97 9.07 -1.99
CA VAL A 76 27.72 9.99 -0.86
C VAL A 76 26.41 10.78 -0.99
N SER A 77 25.78 10.74 -2.17
CA SER A 77 24.54 11.47 -2.46
C SER A 77 23.33 10.60 -2.11
N ASN A 78 22.30 11.20 -1.52
CA ASN A 78 21.04 10.51 -1.26
C ASN A 78 19.81 11.41 -1.49
N TYR A 79 18.66 10.77 -1.61
CA TYR A 79 17.37 11.44 -1.53
C TYR A 79 16.35 10.51 -0.88
N THR A 80 15.40 11.08 -0.15
CA THR A 80 14.33 10.33 0.49
C THR A 80 12.97 10.66 -0.11
N PHE A 81 12.10 9.67 -0.12
CA PHE A 81 10.69 9.76 -0.47
C PHE A 81 9.87 9.25 0.71
N ASP A 82 8.96 10.07 1.22
CA ASP A 82 8.05 9.72 2.30
C ASP A 82 6.61 9.97 1.86
N ALA A 83 5.70 9.04 2.12
CA ALA A 83 4.29 9.20 1.80
C ALA A 83 3.39 8.41 2.76
N TYR A 84 2.17 8.92 2.95
CA TYR A 84 1.07 8.13 3.49
C TYR A 84 0.39 7.36 2.37
N LEU A 85 -0.12 6.18 2.70
CA LEU A 85 -0.85 5.32 1.77
C LEU A 85 -2.29 5.15 2.24
N THR A 86 -3.24 5.33 1.33
CA THR A 86 -4.66 5.05 1.52
C THR A 86 -5.05 3.83 0.71
N LEU A 87 -5.71 2.85 1.32
CA LEU A 87 -6.23 1.70 0.59
C LEU A 87 -7.37 2.16 -0.32
N SER A 88 -7.17 2.00 -1.62
CA SER A 88 -8.16 2.35 -2.65
C SER A 88 -9.04 1.13 -2.95
N ASP A 89 -8.42 -0.03 -3.15
CA ASP A 89 -9.10 -1.28 -3.47
C ASP A 89 -8.33 -2.49 -2.93
N ILE A 90 -9.04 -3.60 -2.70
CA ILE A 90 -8.43 -4.88 -2.32
C ILE A 90 -9.10 -6.00 -3.12
N ASP A 91 -8.26 -6.81 -3.76
CA ASP A 91 -8.63 -8.05 -4.40
C ASP A 91 -8.08 -9.21 -3.56
N ASP A 92 -8.52 -10.44 -3.85
CA ASP A 92 -8.08 -11.66 -3.15
C ASP A 92 -6.55 -11.84 -3.21
N GLU A 93 -5.88 -11.25 -4.21
CA GLU A 93 -4.45 -11.43 -4.47
C GLU A 93 -3.60 -10.17 -4.22
N TYR A 94 -4.19 -8.96 -4.21
CA TYR A 94 -3.42 -7.73 -4.08
C TYR A 94 -4.19 -6.58 -3.43
N ALA A 95 -3.46 -5.68 -2.79
CA ALA A 95 -3.97 -4.40 -2.33
C ALA A 95 -3.52 -3.26 -3.26
N ARG A 96 -4.47 -2.44 -3.72
CA ARG A 96 -4.19 -1.19 -4.44
C ARG A 96 -4.11 -0.04 -3.44
N LEU A 97 -2.95 0.58 -3.35
CA LEU A 97 -2.69 1.70 -2.46
C LEU A 97 -2.47 2.99 -3.25
N GLU A 98 -3.14 4.05 -2.81
CA GLU A 98 -2.98 5.41 -3.30
C GLU A 98 -2.09 6.22 -2.37
N LEU A 99 -1.34 7.17 -2.93
CA LEU A 99 -0.37 7.95 -2.17
C LEU A 99 -0.94 9.31 -1.82
N THR A 100 -0.79 9.66 -0.55
CA THR A 100 -1.24 10.91 0.05
C THR A 100 -0.09 11.54 0.81
N ASP A 101 -0.10 12.87 0.92
CA ASP A 101 0.87 13.64 1.71
C ASP A 101 2.35 13.30 1.45
N ARG A 102 2.70 13.27 0.17
CA ARG A 102 4.05 12.98 -0.30
C ARG A 102 5.04 14.08 0.04
N GLN A 103 6.20 13.70 0.56
CA GLN A 103 7.37 14.54 0.75
C GLN A 103 8.59 13.91 0.09
N VAL A 104 9.41 14.75 -0.55
CA VAL A 104 10.67 14.33 -1.17
C VAL A 104 11.76 15.28 -0.71
N THR A 105 12.86 14.73 -0.18
CA THR A 105 13.97 15.52 0.38
C THR A 105 15.28 15.14 -0.29
N GLY A 106 16.13 16.13 -0.60
CA GLY A 106 17.46 15.90 -1.16
C GLY A 106 17.52 15.61 -2.66
N LEU A 107 16.38 15.50 -3.34
CA LEU A 107 16.32 15.11 -4.76
C LEU A 107 17.12 16.06 -5.67
N ASP A 108 16.98 17.37 -5.52
CA ASP A 108 17.67 18.34 -6.37
C ASP A 108 19.19 18.26 -6.23
N ALA A 109 19.68 18.06 -5.00
CA ALA A 109 21.11 17.88 -4.73
C ALA A 109 21.61 16.55 -5.33
N PHE A 110 20.87 15.46 -5.10
CA PHE A 110 21.16 14.15 -5.68
C PHE A 110 21.27 14.21 -7.21
N GLN A 111 20.30 14.82 -7.89
CA GLN A 111 20.30 14.93 -9.35
C GLN A 111 21.47 15.78 -9.87
N LYS A 112 21.81 16.85 -9.16
CA LYS A 112 22.94 17.73 -9.50
C LYS A 112 24.28 17.02 -9.35
N GLU A 113 24.45 16.22 -8.31
CA GLU A 113 25.71 15.53 -7.99
C GLU A 113 25.92 14.26 -8.83
N THR A 114 24.86 13.48 -9.03
CA THR A 114 24.93 12.19 -9.74
C THR A 114 24.68 12.32 -11.24
N GLY A 115 24.05 13.41 -11.68
CA GLY A 115 23.55 13.56 -13.06
C GLY A 115 22.34 12.69 -13.39
N ILE A 116 21.87 11.84 -12.47
CA ILE A 116 20.73 10.96 -12.68
C ILE A 116 19.45 11.76 -12.52
N ARG A 117 18.63 11.79 -13.57
CA ARG A 117 17.28 12.39 -13.50
C ARG A 117 16.28 11.37 -13.00
N MET A 118 15.98 11.48 -11.72
CA MET A 118 14.85 10.78 -11.11
C MET A 118 13.54 11.55 -11.35
N PRO A 119 12.40 10.89 -11.57
CA PRO A 119 11.13 11.57 -11.76
C PRO A 119 10.74 12.39 -10.50
N THR A 120 10.64 13.71 -10.64
CA THR A 120 10.35 14.68 -9.55
C THR A 120 8.84 14.83 -9.27
N THR A 121 7.99 14.61 -10.27
CA THR A 121 6.52 14.73 -10.20
C THR A 121 5.84 13.37 -10.12
N ALA A 122 5.23 13.03 -8.99
CA ALA A 122 3.86 13.36 -8.55
C ALA A 122 2.88 12.22 -8.78
N ASN A 123 3.21 11.25 -9.61
CA ASN A 123 2.26 10.21 -9.91
C ASN A 123 2.94 8.84 -9.84
N LEU A 124 3.07 8.38 -8.61
CA LEU A 124 3.10 6.95 -8.34
C LEU A 124 1.61 6.59 -8.38
N VAL A 125 1.16 6.00 -9.51
CA VAL A 125 -0.28 5.80 -9.80
C VAL A 125 -0.85 4.83 -8.79
N GLU A 126 -0.09 3.77 -8.58
CA GLU A 126 -0.54 2.51 -8.07
C GLU A 126 0.63 1.86 -7.38
N LEU A 127 0.43 1.56 -6.12
CA LEU A 127 1.24 0.62 -5.40
C LEU A 127 0.42 -0.65 -5.26
N TYR A 128 1.03 -1.74 -5.68
CA TYR A 128 0.47 -3.07 -5.55
C TYR A 128 1.28 -3.84 -4.51
N MET A 129 0.58 -4.52 -3.61
CA MET A 129 1.18 -5.35 -2.59
C MET A 129 0.62 -6.77 -2.68
N TRP A 130 1.51 -7.76 -2.82
CA TRP A 130 1.17 -9.18 -2.81
C TRP A 130 1.83 -9.87 -1.62
N GLN A 131 1.11 -10.75 -0.96
CA GLN A 131 1.68 -11.63 0.05
C GLN A 131 2.48 -12.76 -0.64
N LEU A 132 3.76 -12.92 -0.27
CA LEU A 132 4.57 -14.05 -0.74
C LEU A 132 4.56 -15.20 0.28
N GLU A 133 4.85 -14.87 1.54
CA GLU A 133 4.92 -15.77 2.70
C GLU A 133 4.48 -14.98 3.93
N GLU A 134 4.16 -15.61 5.07
CA GLU A 134 3.65 -14.93 6.29
C GLU A 134 4.41 -13.63 6.67
N ASN A 135 5.73 -13.60 6.48
CA ASN A 135 6.59 -12.45 6.82
C ASN A 135 7.23 -11.78 5.60
N ARG A 136 6.73 -12.00 4.38
CA ARG A 136 7.28 -11.42 3.15
C ARG A 136 6.18 -10.92 2.23
N VAL A 137 6.31 -9.68 1.79
CA VAL A 137 5.44 -9.07 0.78
C VAL A 137 6.25 -8.59 -0.41
N PHE A 138 5.66 -8.72 -1.59
CA PHE A 138 6.17 -8.09 -2.80
C PHE A 138 5.45 -6.77 -2.99
N LEU A 139 6.22 -5.71 -3.19
CA LEU A 139 5.75 -4.36 -3.45
C LEU A 139 6.12 -4.00 -4.88
N ASP A 140 5.13 -3.71 -5.72
CA ASP A 140 5.35 -3.10 -7.04
C ASP A 140 4.87 -1.66 -7.02
N VAL A 141 5.78 -0.76 -7.39
CA VAL A 141 5.57 0.68 -7.38
C VAL A 141 5.53 1.13 -8.82
N ARG A 142 4.34 1.47 -9.33
CA ARG A 142 4.17 1.92 -10.73
C ARG A 142 4.14 3.43 -10.83
N LEU A 143 4.95 3.95 -11.74
CA LEU A 143 5.02 5.36 -12.08
C LEU A 143 4.24 5.64 -13.36
N ASN A 144 3.69 6.85 -13.51
CA ASN A 144 2.90 7.25 -14.69
C ASN A 144 3.63 7.16 -16.03
N ASN A 145 4.95 7.11 -16.02
CA ASN A 145 5.76 6.96 -17.23
C ASN A 145 5.98 5.49 -17.64
N GLY A 146 5.25 4.55 -17.03
CA GLY A 146 5.36 3.12 -17.28
C GLY A 146 6.57 2.45 -16.62
N LYS A 147 7.42 3.20 -15.92
CA LYS A 147 8.49 2.63 -15.10
C LYS A 147 7.91 2.06 -13.82
N HIS A 148 8.48 0.96 -13.34
CA HIS A 148 8.15 0.38 -12.06
C HIS A 148 9.41 0.14 -11.24
N ALA A 149 9.27 0.21 -9.92
CA ALA A 149 10.28 -0.23 -8.98
C ALA A 149 9.65 -1.32 -8.12
N SER A 150 10.37 -2.42 -7.94
CA SER A 150 9.84 -3.54 -7.17
C SER A 150 10.74 -3.87 -5.99
N TYR A 151 10.11 -4.25 -4.88
CA TYR A 151 10.76 -4.55 -3.62
C TYR A 151 10.19 -5.84 -3.05
N VAL A 152 11.06 -6.65 -2.47
CA VAL A 152 10.62 -7.70 -1.54
C VAL A 152 10.86 -7.16 -0.14
N LEU A 153 9.77 -6.92 0.59
CA LEU A 153 9.84 -6.46 1.97
C LEU A 153 9.69 -7.65 2.91
N THR A 154 10.51 -7.69 3.94
CA THR A 154 10.44 -8.67 5.02
C THR A 154 9.99 -7.98 6.29
N LYS A 155 9.12 -8.64 7.05
CA LYS A 155 8.66 -8.14 8.34
C LYS A 155 9.85 -8.07 9.31
N SER A 156 10.14 -6.86 9.80
CA SER A 156 11.27 -6.57 10.71
C SER A 156 10.90 -6.91 12.15
N ARG A 157 9.61 -6.81 12.52
CA ARG A 157 9.04 -7.16 13.85
C ARG A 157 7.56 -7.51 13.76
#